data_AF-A0A8T5ST67-F1
#
_entry.id   AF-A0A8T5ST67-F1
#
_cell.length_a   1.000
_cell.length_b   1.000
_cell.length_c   1.000
_cell.angle_alpha   90.00
_cell.angle_beta   90.00
_cell.angle_gamma   90.00
#
_symmetry.space_group_name_H-M   'P 1'
#
loop_
_entity.id
_entity.type
_entity.pdbx_description
1 polymer ?
#
loop_
_entity_poly.entity_id
_entity_poly.type
_entity_poly.pdbx_seq_one_letter_code
_entity_poly.pdbx_strand_id
1 'polypeptide(L)' 'ITQYTLNMLFDEKIGDTIHCALGRAYKDNNGTNESAVHVDMIKTMIDGEISAGDEVIYSKGKYFYEK' A
#
# COMPACT_ATOMS: atom_id res chain seq x y z
N ILE A 1 3.57 -9.47 -13.09
CA ILE A 1 4.59 -9.89 -12.09
C ILE A 1 3.84 -10.54 -10.94
N THR A 2 4.18 -11.77 -10.58
CA THR A 2 3.44 -12.55 -9.55
C THR A 2 4.36 -13.07 -8.43
N GLN A 3 5.60 -12.59 -8.40
CA GLN A 3 6.61 -12.96 -7.42
C GLN A 3 7.44 -11.72 -7.07
N TYR A 4 7.98 -11.66 -5.85
CA TYR A 4 8.83 -10.56 -5.41
C TYR A 4 10.10 -10.49 -6.28
N THR A 5 10.39 -9.30 -6.77
CA THR A 5 11.51 -9.01 -7.66
C THR A 5 12.68 -8.37 -6.95
N LEU A 6 12.52 -7.99 -5.67
CA LEU A 6 13.47 -7.19 -4.90
C LEU A 6 13.74 -5.82 -5.56
N ASN A 7 12.76 -5.33 -6.31
CA ASN A 7 12.77 -4.01 -6.92
C ASN A 7 11.52 -3.27 -6.49
N MET A 8 11.71 -2.13 -5.82
CA MET A 8 10.62 -1.40 -5.19
C MET A 8 9.54 -0.99 -6.19
N LEU A 9 9.92 -0.52 -7.38
CA LEU A 9 8.99 -0.04 -8.42
C LEU A 9 8.04 -1.14 -8.91
N PHE A 10 8.52 -2.37 -8.99
CA PHE A 10 7.71 -3.49 -9.44
C PHE A 10 6.94 -4.12 -8.30
N ASP A 11 7.59 -4.28 -7.15
CA ASP A 11 7.00 -4.96 -5.99
C ASP A 11 5.83 -4.14 -5.42
N GLU A 12 5.89 -2.80 -5.46
CA GLU A 12 4.79 -1.93 -4.97
C GLU A 12 3.50 -2.05 -5.81
N LYS A 13 3.60 -2.59 -7.04
CA LYS A 13 2.48 -2.74 -7.98
C LYS A 13 2.00 -4.19 -8.10
N ILE A 14 2.53 -5.12 -7.32
CA ILE A 14 2.04 -6.50 -7.31
C ILE A 14 0.63 -6.53 -6.72
N GLY A 15 -0.30 -7.20 -7.41
CA GLY A 15 -1.65 -7.41 -6.91
C GLY A 15 -1.65 -8.12 -5.54
N ASP A 16 -2.72 -7.95 -4.77
CA ASP A 16 -2.86 -8.57 -3.45
C ASP A 16 -1.84 -8.07 -2.40
N THR A 17 -1.17 -6.94 -2.67
CA THR A 17 -0.28 -6.24 -1.73
C THR A 17 -0.79 -4.84 -1.40
N ILE A 18 -0.18 -4.23 -0.39
CA ILE A 18 -0.25 -2.81 -0.09
C ILE A 18 1.17 -2.28 0.15
N HIS A 19 1.38 -0.99 -0.12
CA HIS A 19 2.56 -0.26 0.33
C HIS A 19 2.18 0.82 1.35
N CYS A 20 3.03 0.99 2.35
CA CYS A 20 3.01 2.14 3.25
C CYS A 20 4.42 2.71 3.36
N ALA A 21 4.55 4.04 3.35
CA ALA A 21 5.84 4.70 3.43
C ALA A 21 6.04 5.41 4.77
N LEU A 22 7.26 5.31 5.34
CA LEU A 22 7.69 6.11 6.47
C LEU A 22 8.51 7.31 5.99
N GLY A 23 8.30 8.46 6.64
CA GLY A 23 9.05 9.69 6.38
C GLY A 23 8.36 10.63 5.40
N ARG A 24 9.12 11.18 4.45
CA ARG A 24 8.75 12.34 3.63
C ARG A 24 7.45 12.09 2.88
N ALA A 25 6.47 12.96 3.07
CA ALA A 25 5.25 12.94 2.28
C ALA A 25 5.41 13.79 1.01
N TYR A 26 4.69 13.42 -0.05
CA TYR A 26 4.66 14.20 -1.29
C TYR A 26 3.81 15.46 -1.11
N LYS A 27 4.41 16.64 -1.32
CA LYS A 27 3.72 17.93 -1.18
C LYS A 27 2.55 18.09 -2.15
N ASP A 28 2.69 17.53 -3.36
CA ASP A 28 1.63 17.53 -4.39
C ASP A 28 0.37 16.77 -3.95
N ASN A 29 0.49 15.86 -2.98
CA ASN A 29 -0.62 15.12 -2.38
C ASN A 29 -1.07 15.70 -1.03
N ASN A 30 -0.81 16.99 -0.79
CA ASN A 30 -1.05 17.67 0.49
C ASN A 30 -0.30 17.05 1.69
N GLY A 31 0.79 16.31 1.42
CA GLY A 31 1.62 15.72 2.44
C GLY A 31 2.39 16.78 3.23
N THR A 32 2.23 16.80 4.55
CA THR A 32 2.88 17.76 5.45
C THR A 32 4.12 17.20 6.16
N ASN A 33 4.34 15.88 6.09
CA ASN A 33 5.44 15.24 6.81
C ASN A 33 6.78 15.51 6.12
N GLU A 34 7.66 16.28 6.76
CA GLU A 34 8.99 16.59 6.27
C GLU A 34 10.03 15.64 6.90
N SER A 35 10.79 14.96 6.05
CA SER A 35 11.85 14.03 6.48
C SER A 35 12.90 13.90 5.38
N ALA A 36 14.12 13.52 5.77
CA ALA A 36 15.22 13.24 4.84
C ALA A 36 15.05 11.89 4.12
N VAL A 37 14.19 11.00 4.66
CA VAL A 37 13.99 9.65 4.12
C VAL A 37 12.55 9.45 3.67
N HIS A 38 12.36 8.56 2.70
CA HIS A 38 11.07 8.00 2.29
C HIS A 38 11.31 6.50 2.11
N VAL A 39 10.76 5.68 3.00
CA VAL A 39 11.04 4.24 3.02
C VAL A 39 9.73 3.50 2.82
N ASP A 40 9.60 2.87 1.65
CA ASP A 40 8.47 2.05 1.28
C ASP A 40 8.55 0.66 1.92
N MET A 41 7.45 0.22 2.50
CA MET A 41 7.26 -1.12 3.03
C MET A 41 6.09 -1.77 2.30
N ILE A 42 6.36 -2.92 1.69
CA ILE A 42 5.35 -3.70 0.96
C ILE A 42 4.93 -4.89 1.81
N LYS A 43 3.63 -5.14 1.86
CA LYS A 43 3.08 -6.28 2.60
C LYS A 43 1.95 -6.93 1.81
N THR A 44 1.92 -8.26 1.84
CA THR A 44 0.81 -9.05 1.31
C THR A 44 -0.45 -8.88 2.15
N MET A 45 -1.61 -8.85 1.48
CA MET A 45 -2.94 -8.72 2.06
C MET A 45 -3.69 -10.07 2.14
N ILE A 46 -3.02 -11.20 1.95
CA ILE A 46 -3.64 -12.53 2.06
C ILE A 46 -4.22 -12.77 3.46
N ASP A 47 -3.48 -12.36 4.50
CA ASP A 47 -3.93 -12.40 5.90
C ASP A 47 -4.28 -11.00 6.44
N GLY A 48 -4.40 -10.02 5.53
CA GLY A 48 -4.63 -8.62 5.87
C GLY A 48 -6.05 -8.17 5.56
N GLU A 49 -6.45 -7.08 6.20
CA GLU A 49 -7.74 -6.42 5.99
C GLU A 49 -7.58 -4.91 6.05
N ILE A 50 -8.32 -4.18 5.22
CA ILE A 50 -8.47 -2.72 5.27
C ILE A 50 -9.95 -2.42 5.37
N SER A 51 -10.27 -1.61 6.39
CA SER A 51 -11.60 -1.04 6.58
C SER A 51 -11.57 0.46 6.35
N ALA A 52 -12.61 1.00 5.72
CA ALA A 52 -12.87 2.42 5.60
C ALA A 52 -14.15 2.74 6.38
N GLY A 53 -14.01 3.31 7.56
CA GLY A 53 -15.13 3.41 8.51
C GLY A 53 -15.53 2.01 8.99
N ASP A 54 -16.81 1.67 8.84
CA ASP A 54 -17.38 0.38 9.26
C ASP A 54 -17.41 -0.67 8.13
N GLU A 55 -16.87 -0.34 6.95
CA GLU A 55 -16.89 -1.22 5.77
C GLU A 55 -15.52 -1.80 5.45
N VAL A 56 -15.47 -3.12 5.25
CA VAL A 56 -14.26 -3.82 4.76
C VAL A 56 -14.16 -3.66 3.24
N ILE A 57 -13.17 -2.90 2.79
CA ILE A 57 -12.97 -2.58 1.36
C ILE A 57 -11.89 -3.46 0.70
N TYR A 58 -11.05 -4.14 1.49
CA TYR A 58 -9.98 -4.99 0.99
C TYR A 58 -9.68 -6.09 2.02
N SER A 59 -9.80 -7.37 1.64
CA SER A 59 -9.44 -8.50 2.51
C SER A 59 -9.06 -9.71 1.66
N LYS A 60 -8.16 -10.55 2.16
CA LYS A 60 -7.71 -11.78 1.50
C LYS A 60 -7.21 -11.57 0.06
N GLY A 61 -6.50 -10.46 -0.17
CA GLY A 61 -6.01 -10.10 -1.50
C GLY A 61 -7.09 -9.65 -2.49
N LYS A 62 -8.32 -9.32 -2.05
CA LYS A 62 -9.39 -8.87 -2.96
C LYS A 62 -10.04 -7.57 -2.52
N TYR A 63 -10.17 -6.64 -3.45
CA TYR A 63 -10.93 -5.41 -3.25
C TYR A 63 -12.43 -5.68 -3.35
N PHE A 64 -13.18 -5.11 -2.41
CA PHE A 64 -14.64 -5.08 -2.40
C PHE A 64 -15.06 -3.64 -2.63
N TYR A 65 -15.46 -3.31 -3.85
CA TYR A 65 -16.09 -2.05 -4.16
C TYR A 65 -17.56 -2.35 -4.45
N GLU A 66 -18.49 -1.65 -3.81
CA GLU A 66 -19.89 -1.72 -4.23
C GLU A 66 -19.98 -1.30 -5.71
N LYS A 67 -20.67 -2.11 -6.51
CA LYS A 67 -20.86 -1.85 -7.94
C LYS A 67 -21.93 -0.79 -8.17
#